data_AF-A0A822FGN5-F1
#
_entry.id   AF-A0A822FGN5-F1
#
_cell.length_a   1.000
_cell.length_b   1.000
_cell.length_c   1.000
_cell.angle_alpha   90.00
_cell.angle_beta   90.00
_cell.angle_gamma   90.00
#
_symmetry.space_group_name_H-M   'P 1'
#
loop_
_entity.id
_entity.type
_entity.pdbx_description
1 polymer ?
#
loop_
_entity_poly.entity_id
_entity_poly.type
_entity_poly.pdbx_seq_one_letter_code
_entity_poly.pdbx_strand_id
1 'polypeptide(L)'
;LVWYYYRENWAKLQANYGRTNQRLGQLLIDITATFEDEFRETELIEFLASTPGVDSNVDARFWALERANMNYWWIVDNSKDMAESFNVDEKHI
;
A
#
# COMPACT_ATOMS: atom_id res chain seq x y z
N LEU A 1 3.11 10.69 4.16
CA LEU A 1 4.35 11.39 3.73
C LEU A 1 5.24 10.51 2.84
N VAL A 2 5.62 9.30 3.29
CA VAL A 2 6.53 8.42 2.53
C VAL A 2 5.96 7.99 1.18
N TRP A 3 4.68 7.58 1.13
CA TRP A 3 3.99 7.24 -0.12
C TRP A 3 4.01 8.37 -1.15
N TYR A 4 3.63 9.59 -0.73
CA TYR A 4 3.67 10.77 -1.57
C TYR A 4 5.07 11.01 -2.15
N TYR A 5 6.11 10.97 -1.31
CA TYR A 5 7.48 11.15 -1.78
C TYR A 5 7.88 10.08 -2.81
N TYR A 6 7.57 8.80 -2.53
CA TYR A 6 7.88 7.67 -3.41
C TYR A 6 7.24 7.85 -4.79
N ARG A 7 5.96 8.20 -4.83
CA ARG A 7 5.17 8.38 -6.05
C ARG A 7 5.64 9.58 -6.87
N GLU A 8 5.76 10.75 -6.25
CA GLU A 8 6.18 12.00 -6.91
C GLU A 8 7.63 11.97 -7.41
N ASN A 9 8.49 11.16 -6.78
CA ASN A 9 9.91 11.08 -7.14
C ASN A 9 10.28 9.79 -7.87
N TRP A 10 9.30 8.99 -8.31
CA TRP A 10 9.53 7.68 -8.91
C TRP A 10 10.56 7.70 -10.05
N ALA A 11 10.43 8.65 -10.98
CA ALA A 11 11.37 8.79 -12.09
C ALA A 11 12.82 9.03 -11.64
N LYS A 12 13.01 9.87 -10.60
CA LYS A 12 14.34 10.14 -10.01
C LYS A 12 14.88 8.91 -9.28
N LEU A 13 14.03 8.19 -8.54
CA LEU A 13 14.40 6.95 -7.87
C LEU A 13 14.86 5.89 -8.88
N GLN A 14 14.13 5.72 -9.98
CA GLN A 14 14.53 4.81 -11.06
C GLN A 14 15.85 5.22 -11.73
N ALA A 15 16.06 6.52 -11.96
CA ALA A 15 17.30 7.02 -12.55
C ALA A 15 18.52 6.79 -11.64
N ASN A 16 18.36 6.95 -10.33
CA ASN A 16 19.46 6.83 -9.37
C ASN A 16 19.77 5.39 -8.98
N TYR A 17 18.76 4.53 -8.87
CA TYR A 17 18.91 3.18 -8.31
C TYR A 17 18.74 2.06 -9.33
N GLY A 18 18.24 2.38 -10.53
CA GLY A 18 17.95 1.43 -11.59
C GLY A 18 16.50 0.95 -11.57
N ARG A 19 15.96 0.71 -12.78
CA ARG A 19 14.55 0.33 -12.98
C ARG A 19 14.20 -1.07 -12.44
N THR A 20 15.22 -1.89 -12.21
CA THR A 20 15.12 -3.28 -11.70
C THR A 20 15.55 -3.41 -10.24
N ASN A 21 15.70 -2.29 -9.52
CA ASN A 21 16.20 -2.30 -8.16
C ASN A 21 15.19 -2.96 -7.20
N GLN A 22 15.55 -4.12 -6.66
CA GLN A 22 14.70 -4.87 -5.74
C GLN A 22 14.38 -4.12 -4.44
N ARG A 23 15.27 -3.23 -3.97
CA ARG A 23 15.00 -2.44 -2.76
C ARG A 23 13.92 -1.39 -2.99
N LEU A 24 13.78 -0.87 -4.21
CA LEU A 24 12.64 -0.01 -4.55
C LEU A 24 11.34 -0.81 -4.56
N GLY A 25 11.36 -2.04 -5.09
CA GLY A 25 10.23 -2.96 -5.00
C GLY A 25 9.84 -3.29 -3.55
N GLN A 26 10.82 -3.60 -2.70
CA GLN A 26 10.58 -3.85 -1.29
C GLN A 26 10.01 -2.62 -0.57
N LEU A 27 10.56 -1.44 -0.86
CA LEU A 27 10.05 -0.19 -0.29
C LEU A 27 8.58 0.05 -0.69
N LEU A 28 8.18 -0.29 -1.91
CA LEU A 28 6.78 -0.22 -2.32
C LEU A 28 5.90 -1.14 -1.46
N ILE A 29 6.31 -2.40 -1.26
CA ILE A 29 5.59 -3.36 -0.40
C ILE A 29 5.46 -2.81 1.03
N ASP A 30 6.56 -2.31 1.60
CA ASP A 30 6.58 -1.83 2.98
C ASP A 30 5.68 -0.60 3.17
N ILE A 31 5.64 0.30 2.18
CA ILE A 31 4.76 1.47 2.19
C ILE A 31 3.30 1.04 2.09
N THR A 32 2.95 0.19 1.13
CA THR A 32 1.54 -0.18 0.87
C THR A 32 0.97 -1.12 1.92
N ALA A 33 1.82 -1.81 2.68
CA ALA A 33 1.39 -2.61 3.84
C ALA A 33 0.69 -1.79 4.94
N THR A 34 0.82 -0.47 4.91
CA THR A 34 0.15 0.47 5.83
C THR A 34 -1.16 1.04 5.27
N PHE A 35 -1.58 0.62 4.08
CA PHE A 35 -2.80 1.12 3.46
C PHE A 35 -4.00 0.41 4.09
N GLU A 36 -5.00 1.20 4.45
CA GLU A 36 -6.14 0.79 5.26
C GLU A 36 -7.46 1.35 4.70
N ASP A 37 -7.41 2.12 3.62
CA ASP A 37 -8.56 2.81 3.05
C ASP A 37 -8.59 2.72 1.51
N GLU A 38 -9.80 2.81 0.95
CA GLU A 38 -10.08 2.72 -0.49
C GLU A 38 -9.34 3.80 -1.30
N PHE A 39 -9.13 4.99 -0.72
CA PHE A 39 -8.45 6.09 -1.40
C PHE A 39 -6.98 5.73 -1.68
N ARG A 40 -6.28 5.15 -0.71
CA ARG A 40 -4.90 4.69 -0.85
C ARG A 40 -4.76 3.52 -1.82
N GLU A 41 -5.72 2.61 -1.84
CA GLU A 41 -5.76 1.54 -2.85
C GLU A 41 -5.89 2.10 -4.26
N THR A 42 -6.80 3.05 -4.44
CA THR A 42 -7.03 3.71 -5.73
C THR A 42 -5.76 4.42 -6.20
N GLU A 43 -5.10 5.18 -5.31
CA GLU A 43 -3.82 5.82 -5.63
C GLU A 43 -2.73 4.81 -6.04
N LEU A 44 -2.69 3.63 -5.42
CA LEU A 44 -1.73 2.57 -5.78
C LEU A 44 -2.02 2.02 -7.16
N ILE A 45 -3.28 1.70 -7.46
CA ILE A 45 -3.70 1.17 -8.77
C ILE A 45 -3.34 2.17 -9.88
N GLU A 46 -3.67 3.45 -9.69
CA GLU A 46 -3.34 4.53 -10.63
C GLU A 46 -1.82 4.68 -10.81
N PHE A 47 -1.05 4.60 -9.73
CA PHE A 47 0.41 4.66 -9.79
C PHE A 47 1.00 3.48 -10.58
N LEU A 48 0.50 2.27 -10.35
CA LEU A 48 0.99 1.07 -11.04
C LEU A 48 0.65 1.10 -12.53
N ALA A 49 -0.55 1.57 -12.89
CA ALA A 49 -0.99 1.74 -14.27
C ALA A 49 -0.18 2.82 -15.03
N SER A 50 0.13 3.93 -14.36
CA SER A 50 0.91 5.04 -14.94
C SER A 50 2.42 4.77 -15.02
N THR A 51 2.92 3.72 -14.35
CA THR A 51 4.34 3.38 -14.33
C THR A 51 4.56 1.93 -14.75
N PRO A 52 4.60 1.58 -16.05
CA PRO A 52 4.81 0.20 -16.47
C PRO A 52 6.07 -0.41 -15.83
N GLY A 53 5.89 -1.54 -15.15
CA GLY A 53 6.98 -2.25 -14.48
C GLY A 53 8.00 -2.82 -15.46
N VAL A 54 9.18 -3.12 -14.95
CA VAL A 54 10.17 -3.99 -15.61
C VAL A 54 10.19 -5.30 -14.86
N ASP A 55 10.47 -6.42 -15.54
CA ASP A 55 10.26 -7.80 -15.07
C ASP A 55 10.60 -8.05 -13.59
N SER A 56 11.73 -7.54 -13.09
CA SER A 56 12.17 -7.76 -11.69
C SER A 56 11.35 -7.06 -10.61
N ASN A 57 10.47 -6.12 -10.98
CA ASN A 57 9.58 -5.39 -10.07
C ASN A 57 8.13 -5.84 -10.22
N VAL A 58 7.81 -6.75 -11.16
CA VAL A 58 6.44 -7.24 -11.38
C VAL A 58 5.93 -7.94 -10.13
N ASP A 59 6.73 -8.83 -9.54
CA ASP A 59 6.37 -9.53 -8.30
C ASP A 59 6.09 -8.55 -7.17
N ALA A 60 6.99 -7.58 -6.95
CA ALA A 60 6.83 -6.62 -5.86
C ALA A 60 5.56 -5.74 -6.02
N ARG A 61 5.20 -5.42 -7.27
CA ARG A 61 3.98 -4.66 -7.58
C ARG A 61 2.72 -5.49 -7.34
N PHE A 62 2.76 -6.78 -7.68
CA PHE A 62 1.68 -7.71 -7.37
C PHE A 62 1.49 -7.85 -5.86
N TRP A 63 2.56 -8.11 -5.11
CA TRP A 63 2.53 -8.21 -3.65
C TRP A 63 2.04 -6.93 -2.99
N ALA A 64 2.48 -5.77 -3.47
CA ALA A 64 2.03 -4.48 -2.95
C ALA A 64 0.52 -4.28 -3.10
N LEU A 65 -0.05 -4.71 -4.23
CA LEU A 65 -1.48 -4.63 -4.51
C LEU A 65 -2.27 -5.65 -3.68
N GLU A 66 -1.81 -6.90 -3.63
CA GLU A 66 -2.44 -7.97 -2.83
C GLU A 66 -2.49 -7.57 -1.35
N ARG A 67 -1.39 -7.02 -0.83
CA ARG A 67 -1.30 -6.59 0.57
C ARG A 67 -2.25 -5.45 0.89
N ALA A 68 -2.32 -4.42 0.03
CA ALA A 68 -3.26 -3.32 0.20
C ALA A 68 -4.71 -3.85 0.21
N ASN A 69 -5.04 -4.73 -0.76
CA ASN A 69 -6.36 -5.33 -0.89
C ASN A 69 -6.78 -6.16 0.32
N MET A 70 -5.87 -6.99 0.84
CA MET A 70 -6.13 -7.76 2.06
C MET A 70 -6.42 -6.86 3.26
N ASN A 71 -5.67 -5.76 3.44
CA ASN A 71 -5.89 -4.84 4.55
C ASN A 71 -7.25 -4.14 4.44
N TYR A 72 -7.60 -3.66 3.26
CA TYR A 72 -8.90 -3.01 3.03
C TYR A 72 -10.07 -3.95 3.35
N TRP A 73 -10.06 -5.16 2.78
CA TRP A 73 -11.12 -6.14 3.05
C TRP A 73 -11.17 -6.54 4.53
N TRP A 74 -10.02 -6.71 5.18
CA TRP A 74 -9.98 -6.97 6.61
C TRP A 74 -10.65 -5.84 7.42
N ILE A 75 -10.37 -4.57 7.11
CA ILE A 75 -11.01 -3.44 7.79
C ILE A 75 -12.50 -3.39 7.51
N VAL A 76 -12.92 -3.58 6.25
CA VAL A 76 -14.34 -3.58 5.88
C VAL A 76 -15.09 -4.65 6.67
N ASP A 77 -14.58 -5.88 6.70
CA ASP A 77 -15.22 -7.01 7.36
C ASP A 77 -15.21 -6.90 8.89
N ASN A 78 -14.17 -6.28 9.47
CA ASN A 78 -13.99 -6.21 10.93
C ASN A 78 -14.41 -4.86 11.54
N SER A 79 -14.77 -3.87 10.72
CA SER A 79 -15.11 -2.50 11.17
C SER A 79 -16.24 -2.47 12.20
N LYS A 80 -17.26 -3.31 12.00
CA LYS A 80 -18.42 -3.41 12.89
C LYS A 80 -18.05 -4.04 14.24
N ASP A 81 -17.34 -5.16 14.21
CA ASP A 81 -16.93 -5.89 15.42
C ASP A 81 -15.93 -5.08 16.24
N MET A 82 -15.03 -4.34 15.60
CA MET A 82 -14.13 -3.40 16.25
C MET A 82 -14.92 -2.25 16.90
N ALA A 83 -15.84 -1.62 16.18
CA ALA A 83 -16.67 -0.54 16.72
C ALA A 83 -17.51 -1.00 17.91
N GLU A 84 -18.07 -2.22 17.86
CA GLU A 84 -18.77 -2.82 18.99
C GLU A 84 -17.83 -3.08 20.18
N SER A 85 -16.65 -3.66 19.95
CA SER A 85 -15.67 -3.95 21.00
C SER A 85 -15.18 -2.70 21.72
N PHE A 86 -14.84 -1.63 20.99
CA PHE A 86 -14.44 -0.35 21.60
C PHE A 86 -15.58 0.34 22.36
N ASN A 87 -16.84 0.10 21.97
CA ASN A 87 -18.01 0.68 22.63
C ASN A 87 -18.48 -0.14 23.85
N VAL A 88 -17.99 -1.37 24.02
CA VAL A 88 -18.22 -2.20 25.23
C VAL A 88 -17.28 -1.76 26.36
N ASP A 89 -16.06 -1.30 26.05
CA ASP A 89 -15.07 -0.87 27.04
C ASP A 89 -15.46 0.42 27.80
N GLU A 90 -16.25 1.33 27.21
CA GLU A 90 -16.73 2.55 27.90
C GLU A 90 -17.84 2.30 28.93
N LYS A 91 -18.49 1.12 28.94
CA LYS A 91 -19.60 0.82 29.86
C LYS A 91 -19.17 0.17 31.18
N HIS A 92 -17.88 -0.04 31.40
CA HIS A 92 -17.35 -0.72 32.59
C HIS A 92 -16.25 0.06 33.34
N ILE A 93 -16.23 1.39 33.24
CA ILE A 93 -15.43 2.29 34.10
C ILE A 93 -16.36 3.09 35.03
#